data_AF-A0A1C5CQ94-F1
#
_entry.id   AF-A0A1C5CQ94-F1
#
_cell.length_a   1.000
_cell.length_b   1.000
_cell.length_c   1.000
_cell.angle_alpha   90.00
_cell.angle_beta   90.00
_cell.angle_gamma   90.00
#
_symmetry.space_group_name_H-M   'P 1'
#
loop_
_entity.id
_entity.type
_entity.pdbx_description
1 polymer ?
#
loop_
_entity_poly.entity_id
_entity_poly.type
_entity_poly.pdbx_seq_one_letter_code
_entity_poly.pdbx_strand_id
1 'polypeptide(L)' 'MGTSNINGPSSKGNYALVTTPAGTVTGFWFREPRDAQNMDLIAALLAKHDQTHLLSVSSHVVENTIDDKGGAFVLFDN' A
#
# COMPACT_ATOMS: atom_id res chain seq x y z
N MET A 1 -17.80 14.30 -5.38
CA MET A 1 -16.79 14.19 -4.31
C MET A 1 -16.70 12.70 -3.98
N GLY A 2 -15.69 12.00 -4.54
CA GLY A 2 -15.58 10.54 -4.39
C GLY A 2 -15.01 10.17 -3.04
N THR A 3 -15.75 9.42 -2.24
CA THR A 3 -15.26 8.82 -1.01
C THR A 3 -14.28 7.72 -1.38
N SER A 4 -13.01 7.87 -1.02
CA SER A 4 -12.07 6.75 -1.03
C SER A 4 -12.55 5.76 0.02
N ASN A 5 -13.11 4.63 -0.42
CA ASN A 5 -13.56 3.57 0.48
C ASN A 5 -12.33 2.86 1.04
N ILE A 6 -11.80 3.35 2.15
CA ILE A 6 -10.87 2.60 3.00
C ILE A 6 -11.71 1.55 3.70
N ASN A 7 -11.81 0.34 3.14
CA ASN A 7 -12.42 -0.78 3.85
C ASN A 7 -11.70 -0.95 5.19
N GLY A 8 -12.50 -0.90 6.27
CA GLY A 8 -12.02 -0.79 7.65
C GLY A 8 -11.05 -1.89 8.10
N PRO A 9 -10.31 -1.65 9.20
CA PRO A 9 -9.15 -2.42 9.57
C PRO A 9 -9.55 -3.84 9.99
N SER A 10 -9.19 -4.82 9.17
CA SER A 10 -9.11 -6.20 9.63
C SER A 10 -7.89 -6.30 10.53
N SER A 11 -8.13 -6.22 11.84
CA SER A 11 -7.15 -6.32 12.93
C SER A 11 -6.15 -7.47 12.74
N LYS A 12 -4.92 -7.15 12.28
CA LYS A 12 -3.61 -7.83 12.52
C LYS A 12 -2.52 -7.49 11.48
N GLY A 13 -2.82 -6.79 10.39
CA GLY A 13 -1.82 -6.43 9.38
C GLY A 13 -1.07 -5.15 9.70
N ASN A 14 0.27 -5.15 9.59
CA ASN A 14 1.09 -3.92 9.55
C ASN A 14 0.85 -3.08 8.28
N TYR A 15 -0.06 -3.51 7.41
CA TYR A 15 -0.36 -2.91 6.13
C TYR A 15 -1.86 -2.94 5.81
N ALA A 16 -2.29 -2.06 4.91
CA ALA A 16 -3.61 -2.04 4.28
C ALA A 16 -3.44 -1.93 2.75
N LEU A 17 -4.36 -2.52 2.00
CA LEU A 17 -4.39 -2.32 0.54
C LEU A 17 -5.00 -0.97 0.21
N VAL A 18 -4.39 -0.30 -0.76
CA VAL A 18 -4.92 0.93 -1.35
C VAL A 18 -5.53 0.55 -2.69
N THR A 19 -6.82 0.83 -2.83
CA THR A 19 -7.59 0.55 -4.05
C THR A 19 -8.24 1.81 -4.57
N THR A 20 -8.33 1.95 -5.88
CA THR A 20 -9.20 2.94 -6.52
C THR A 20 -10.68 2.69 -6.18
N PRO A 21 -11.56 3.67 -6.40
CA PRO A 21 -13.01 3.46 -6.30
C PRO A 21 -13.55 2.34 -7.22
N ALA A 22 -12.83 1.99 -8.29
CA ALA A 22 -13.17 0.89 -9.19
C ALA A 22 -12.75 -0.50 -8.66
N GLY A 23 -12.05 -0.55 -7.52
CA GLY A 23 -11.56 -1.79 -6.90
C GLY A 23 -10.16 -2.22 -7.36
N THR A 24 -9.53 -1.49 -8.30
CA THR A 24 -8.15 -1.76 -8.74
C THR A 24 -7.15 -1.43 -7.63
N VAL A 25 -6.25 -2.35 -7.31
CA VAL A 25 -5.15 -2.13 -6.35
C VAL A 25 -4.16 -1.14 -6.96
N THR A 26 -3.86 -0.07 -6.24
CA THR A 26 -2.88 0.96 -6.64
C THR A 26 -1.68 1.02 -5.71
N GLY A 27 -1.74 0.32 -4.58
CA GLY A 27 -0.68 0.41 -3.59
C GLY A 27 -0.97 -0.30 -2.28
N PHE A 28 -0.07 -0.06 -1.33
CA PHE A 28 -0.17 -0.50 0.05
C PHE A 28 0.10 0.67 0.98
N TRP A 29 -0.69 0.79 2.04
CA TRP A 29 -0.35 1.64 3.17
C TRP A 29 0.29 0.78 4.24
N PHE A 30 1.41 1.21 4.78
CA PHE A 30 2.10 0.57 5.90
C PHE A 30 2.02 1.46 7.12
N ARG A 31 1.82 0.82 8.27
CA ARG A 31 1.89 1.50 9.57
C ARG A 31 3.32 1.91 9.91
N GLU A 32 4.30 1.10 9.53
CA GLU A 32 5.72 1.38 9.80
C GLU A 32 6.44 1.76 8.50
N PRO A 33 7.13 2.92 8.44
CA PRO A 33 7.83 3.36 7.23
C PRO A 33 8.89 2.38 6.74
N ARG A 34 9.55 1.66 7.67
CA ARG A 34 10.52 0.60 7.35
C ARG A 34 9.93 -0.54 6.53
N ASP A 35 8.66 -0.87 6.74
CA ASP A 35 7.99 -1.96 6.01
C ASP A 35 7.70 -1.53 4.57
N ALA A 36 7.42 -0.24 4.35
CA ALA A 36 7.25 0.34 3.02
C ALA A 36 8.55 0.44 2.22
N GLN A 37 9.71 0.30 2.86
CA GLN A 37 11.02 0.23 2.20
C GLN A 37 11.48 -1.22 1.97
N ASN A 38 10.76 -2.20 2.52
CA ASN A 38 11.11 -3.61 2.42
C ASN A 38 10.56 -4.21 1.11
N MET A 39 11.40 -4.25 0.08
CA MET A 39 11.01 -4.73 -1.25
C MET A 39 10.63 -6.21 -1.25
N ASP A 40 11.24 -7.06 -0.41
CA ASP A 40 10.85 -8.47 -0.27
C ASP A 40 9.44 -8.62 0.31
N LEU A 41 9.10 -7.79 1.31
CA LEU A 41 7.75 -7.75 1.87
C LEU A 41 6.74 -7.28 0.83
N ILE A 42 7.04 -6.22 0.09
CA ILE A 42 6.18 -5.71 -0.99
C ILE A 42 5.97 -6.78 -2.06
N ALA A 43 7.02 -7.48 -2.48
CA ALA A 43 6.90 -8.56 -3.45
C ALA A 43 6.05 -9.73 -2.94
N ALA A 44 6.22 -10.13 -1.68
CA ALA A 44 5.39 -11.15 -1.05
C ALA A 44 3.91 -10.74 -0.99
N LEU A 45 3.63 -9.46 -0.70
CA LEU A 45 2.27 -8.92 -0.69
C LEU A 45 1.65 -8.88 -2.09
N LEU A 46 2.41 -8.43 -3.09
CA LEU A 46 1.96 -8.45 -4.49
C LEU A 46 1.67 -9.88 -4.96
N ALA A 47 2.55 -10.84 -4.65
CA ALA A 47 2.32 -12.25 -4.97
C ALA A 47 1.06 -12.82 -4.29
N LYS A 48 0.85 -12.48 -3.02
CA LYS A 48 -0.34 -12.90 -2.25
C LYS A 48 -1.65 -12.36 -2.84
N HIS A 49 -1.61 -11.20 -3.49
CA HIS A 49 -2.78 -10.54 -4.08
C HIS A 49 -2.89 -10.72 -5.60
N ASP A 50 -2.08 -11.59 -6.20
CA ASP A 50 -2.01 -11.82 -7.66
C ASP A 50 -1.67 -10.53 -8.45
N GLN A 51 -0.97 -9.59 -7.81
CA GLN A 51 -0.56 -8.30 -8.38
C GLN A 51 0.92 -8.29 -8.78
N THR A 52 1.52 -9.44 -9.09
CA THR A 52 2.95 -9.55 -9.45
C THR A 52 3.33 -8.71 -10.66
N HIS A 53 2.38 -8.38 -11.54
CA HIS A 53 2.59 -7.45 -12.64
C HIS A 53 3.03 -6.06 -12.17
N LEU A 54 2.66 -5.65 -10.95
CA LEU A 54 3.07 -4.38 -10.37
C LEU A 54 4.56 -4.35 -9.93
N LEU A 55 5.26 -5.49 -9.92
CA LEU A 55 6.70 -5.53 -9.66
C LEU A 55 7.53 -4.93 -10.80
N SER A 56 6.97 -4.91 -12.01
CA SER A 56 7.66 -4.38 -13.19
C SER A 56 7.41 -2.88 -13.40
N VAL A 57 6.50 -2.27 -12.64
CA VAL A 57 6.19 -0.85 -12.72
C VAL A 57 6.91 -0.08 -11.62
N SER A 58 7.14 1.21 -11.90
CA SER A 58 7.79 2.10 -10.95
C SER A 58 6.91 2.27 -9.72
N SER A 59 7.50 2.08 -8.54
CA SER A 59 6.85 2.34 -7.26
C SER A 59 7.47 3.55 -6.58
N HIS A 60 6.65 4.27 -5.82
CA HIS A 60 7.09 5.39 -5.01
C HIS A 60 6.58 5.26 -3.59
N VAL A 61 7.45 5.54 -2.64
CA VAL A 61 7.14 5.53 -1.21
C VAL A 61 6.85 6.96 -0.78
N VAL A 62 5.64 7.19 -0.27
CA VAL A 62 5.19 8.47 0.28
C VAL A 62 5.03 8.31 1.78
N GLU A 63 5.99 8.86 2.52
CA GLU A 63 5.91 8.88 3.98
C GLU A 63 4.82 9.85 4.45
N ASN A 64 4.00 9.41 5.41
CA ASN A 64 3.00 10.27 6.03
C ASN A 64 3.69 11.11 7.11
N THR A 65 4.00 12.36 6.77
CA THR A 65 4.61 13.33 7.69
C THR A 65 3.60 14.15 8.49
N ILE A 66 2.28 13.88 8.33
CA ILE A 66 1.20 14.73 8.88
C ILE A 66 0.85 14.33 10.33
N ASP A 67 1.10 13.08 10.74
CA ASP A 67 0.79 12.61 12.09
C ASP A 67 2.02 11.88 12.65
N ASP A 68 2.45 12.24 13.88
CA ASP A 68 3.56 11.60 14.63
C ASP A 68 3.41 10.08 14.80
N LYS A 69 2.29 9.50 14.36
CA LYS A 69 2.01 8.06 14.40
C LYS A 69 2.77 7.25 13.36
N GLY A 70 3.42 7.90 12.38
CA GLY A 70 4.22 7.23 11.38
C GLY A 70 3.38 6.37 10.41
N GLY A 71 3.90 6.20 9.22
CA GLY A 71 3.30 5.37 8.18
C GLY A 71 3.78 5.80 6.81
N ALA A 72 3.68 4.91 5.84
CA ALA A 72 4.12 5.19 4.48
C ALA A 72 3.22 4.48 3.47
N PHE A 73 2.98 5.15 2.35
CA PHE A 73 2.25 4.61 1.22
C PHE A 73 3.24 4.16 0.17
N VAL A 74 3.12 2.91 -0.28
CA VAL A 74 3.76 2.43 -1.50
C VAL A 74 2.71 2.51 -2.59
N LEU A 75 2.95 3.37 -3.57
CA LEU A 75 2.06 3.54 -4.73
C LEU A 75 2.77 3.03 -5.98
N PHE A 76 2.05 2.29 -6.80
CA PHE A 76 2.54 1.80 -8.09
C PHE A 76 1.99 2.69 -9.21
N ASP A 77 2.89 3.15 -10.09
CA ASP A 77 2.52 3.89 -11.30
C ASP A 77 2.01 2.87 -12.32
N ASN A 78 0.69 2.82 -12.54
CA ASN A 78 0.00 1.82 -13.36
C ASN A 78 -0.55 2.44 -14.65
#